data_AF-A0A7V2ANY9-F1
#
_entry.id   AF-A0A7V2ANY9-F1
#
_cell.length_a   1.000
_cell.length_b   1.000
_cell.length_c   1.000
_cell.angle_alpha   90.00
_cell.angle_beta   90.00
_cell.angle_gamma   90.00
#
_symmetry.space_group_name_H-M   'P 1'
#
loop_
_entity.id
_entity.type
_entity.pdbx_description
1 polymer ?
#
loop_
_entity_poly.entity_id
_entity_poly.type
_entity_poly.pdbx_seq_one_letter_code
_entity_poly.pdbx_strand_id
1 'polypeptide(L)' 'VFIIVQQIDNAFISPKIIEGKLGLHPVTTILAVLAGGEFFGILGMLVAVPVIAIVKVILKRAVEAIV' A
#
# COMPACT_ATOMS: atom_id res chain seq x y z
N VAL A 1 -13.94 28.05 -4.70
CA VAL A 1 -12.99 27.54 -5.72
C VAL A 1 -11.98 26.56 -5.11
N PHE A 2 -11.18 26.96 -4.12
CA PHE A 2 -10.16 26.09 -3.49
C PHE A 2 -10.67 24.73 -2.99
N ILE A 3 -11.79 24.70 -2.24
CA ILE A 3 -12.39 23.44 -1.73
C ILE A 3 -12.77 22.49 -2.87
N ILE A 4 -13.32 23.01 -3.97
CA ILE A 4 -13.74 22.20 -5.12
C ILE A 4 -12.51 21.59 -5.81
N VAL A 5 -11.45 22.38 -5.98
CA VAL A 5 -10.19 21.90 -6.55
C VAL A 5 -9.56 20.82 -5.67
N GLN A 6 -9.53 21.03 -4.35
CA GLN A 6 -9.02 20.05 -3.39
C GLN A 6 -9.79 18.73 -3.40
N GLN A 7 -11.13 18.76 -3.49
CA GLN A 7 -11.93 17.53 -3.56
C GLN A 7 -11.62 16.74 -4.83
N ILE A 8 -11.48 17.43 -5.98
CA ILE A 8 -11.11 16.79 -7.25
C ILE A 8 -9.70 16.21 -7.17
N ASP A 9 -8.76 16.94 -6.57
CA ASP A 9 -7.38 16.51 -6.44
C ASP A 9 -7.27 15.25 -5.56
N ASN A 10 -7.87 15.27 -4.37
CA ASN A 10 -7.82 14.15 -3.43
C ASN A 10 -8.62 12.92 -3.90
N ALA A 11 -9.76 13.11 -4.58
CA ALA A 11 -10.63 12.01 -4.96
C ALA A 11 -10.31 11.39 -6.32
N PHE A 12 -9.70 12.14 -7.26
CA PHE A 12 -9.49 11.67 -8.64
C PHE A 12 -8.04 11.80 -9.11
N ILE A 13 -7.39 12.94 -8.91
CA ILE A 13 -6.06 13.19 -9.47
C ILE A 13 -5.00 12.42 -8.68
N SER A 14 -4.97 12.59 -7.35
CA SER A 14 -4.02 11.93 -6.46
C SER A 14 -4.10 10.40 -6.53
N PRO A 15 -5.28 9.76 -6.46
CA PRO A 15 -5.38 8.31 -6.64
C PRO A 15 -4.87 7.89 -8.00
N LYS A 16 -5.26 8.55 -9.09
CA LYS A 16 -4.86 8.19 -10.46
C LYS A 16 -3.37 8.35 -10.74
N ILE A 17 -2.69 9.28 -10.06
CA ILE A 17 -1.23 9.45 -10.13
C ILE A 17 -0.48 8.40 -9.30
N ILE A 18 -1.09 7.93 -8.21
CA ILE A 18 -0.49 6.96 -7.28
C ILE A 18 -0.88 5.51 -7.66
N GLU A 19 -1.93 5.34 -8.44
CA GLU A 19 -2.46 4.06 -8.91
C GLU A 19 -1.36 3.27 -9.61
N GLY A 20 -1.06 2.08 -9.08
CA GLY A 20 -0.05 1.18 -9.63
C GLY A 20 1.37 1.31 -9.08
N LYS A 21 1.68 2.29 -8.22
CA LYS A 21 3.06 2.45 -7.70
C LYS A 21 3.57 1.29 -6.84
N LEU A 22 2.68 0.61 -6.11
CA LEU A 22 3.04 -0.54 -5.26
C LEU A 22 2.53 -1.88 -5.83
N GLY A 23 1.53 -1.84 -6.71
CA GLY A 23 0.83 -3.01 -7.25
C GLY A 23 0.27 -3.96 -6.18
N LEU A 24 0.11 -3.50 -4.94
CA LEU A 24 -0.43 -4.31 -3.85
C LEU A 24 -1.94 -4.41 -4.01
N HIS A 25 -2.46 -5.62 -3.82
CA HIS A 25 -3.91 -5.83 -3.86
C HIS A 25 -4.55 -5.21 -2.60
N PRO A 26 -5.67 -4.45 -2.71
CA PRO A 26 -6.30 -3.78 -1.57
C PRO A 26 -6.59 -4.71 -0.39
N VAL A 27 -7.05 -5.93 -0.67
CA VAL A 27 -7.33 -6.94 0.37
C VAL A 27 -6.04 -7.35 1.11
N THR A 28 -4.92 -7.54 0.42
CA THR A 28 -3.64 -7.89 1.06
C THR A 28 -3.16 -6.76 1.97
N THR A 29 -3.34 -5.51 1.56
CA THR A 29 -3.01 -4.33 2.37
C THR A 29 -3.88 -4.28 3.64
N ILE A 30 -5.19 -4.48 3.52
CA ILE A 30 -6.10 -4.52 4.68
C ILE A 30 -5.69 -5.64 5.64
N LEU A 31 -5.46 -6.86 5.14
CA LEU A 31 -5.04 -7.98 5.97
C LEU A 31 -3.69 -7.72 6.67
N ALA A 32 -2.72 -7.13 5.96
CA ALA A 32 -1.44 -6.77 6.53
C ALA A 32 -1.59 -5.73 7.66
N VAL A 33 -2.46 -4.73 7.47
CA VAL A 33 -2.74 -3.70 8.49
C VAL A 33 -3.43 -4.31 9.72
N LEU A 34 -4.42 -5.18 9.52
CA LEU A 34 -5.11 -5.86 10.61
C LEU A 34 -4.14 -6.75 11.40
N ALA A 35 -3.34 -7.56 10.70
CA ALA A 35 -2.33 -8.40 11.32
C ALA A 35 -1.28 -7.56 12.08
N GLY A 36 -0.75 -6.50 11.45
CA GLY A 36 0.19 -5.58 12.09
C GLY A 36 -0.41 -4.92 13.34
N GLY A 37 -1.68 -4.52 13.27
CA GLY A 37 -2.44 -3.99 14.41
C GLY A 37 -2.59 -4.97 15.56
N GLU A 38 -2.83 -6.25 15.26
CA GLU A 38 -2.97 -7.28 16.30
C GLU A 38 -1.63 -7.59 16.98
N PHE A 39 -0.53 -7.64 16.23
CA PHE A 39 0.80 -7.99 16.80
C PHE A 39 1.52 -6.82 17.47
N PHE A 40 1.43 -5.61 16.92
CA PHE A 40 2.23 -4.45 17.36
C PHE A 40 1.40 -3.18 17.57
N GLY A 41 0.07 -3.28 17.58
CA GLY A 41 -0.83 -2.14 17.76
C GLY A 41 -0.70 -1.10 16.64
N ILE A 42 -0.84 0.17 17.01
CA ILE A 42 -0.79 1.30 16.07
C ILE A 42 0.52 1.33 15.26
N LEU A 43 1.65 1.00 15.90
CA LEU A 43 2.94 0.96 15.22
C LEU A 43 2.95 -0.10 14.11
N GLY A 44 2.38 -1.28 14.37
CA GLY A 44 2.26 -2.34 13.38
C GLY A 44 1.36 -1.98 12.21
N MET A 45 0.25 -1.28 12.47
CA MET A 45 -0.62 -0.76 11.40
C MET A 45 0.11 0.23 10.50
N LEU A 46 0.92 1.11 11.09
CA LEU A 46 1.67 2.15 10.35
C LEU A 46 2.73 1.54 9.43
N VAL A 47 3.44 0.51 9.90
CA VAL A 47 4.52 -0.13 9.14
C VAL A 47 4.05 -1.30 8.27
N ALA A 48 2.82 -1.76 8.39
CA ALA A 48 2.32 -2.93 7.67
C ALA A 48 2.46 -2.80 6.14
N VAL A 49 2.07 -1.65 5.58
CA VAL A 49 2.08 -1.39 4.13
C VAL A 49 3.49 -1.40 3.53
N PRO A 50 4.49 -0.68 4.09
CA PRO A 50 5.85 -0.76 3.56
C PRO A 50 6.47 -2.16 3.72
N VAL A 51 6.19 -2.86 4.83
CA VAL A 51 6.70 -4.23 5.03
C VAL A 51 6.17 -5.18 3.96
N ILE A 52 4.86 -5.20 3.71
CA ILE A 52 4.29 -6.09 2.69
C ILE A 52 4.75 -5.72 1.27
N ALA A 53 4.98 -4.43 1.00
CA ALA A 53 5.56 -3.98 -0.27
C ALA A 53 6.98 -4.54 -0.47
N ILE A 54 7.83 -4.46 0.55
CA ILE A 54 9.20 -4.99 0.51
C ILE A 54 9.19 -6.50 0.31
N VAL A 55 8.39 -7.23 1.09
CA VAL A 55 8.27 -8.69 0.97
C VAL A 55 7.84 -9.09 -0.44
N LYS A 56 6.85 -8.41 -1.01
CA LYS A 56 6.40 -8.67 -2.39
C LYS A 56 7.52 -8.45 -3.41
N VAL A 57 8.32 -7.39 -3.27
CA VAL A 57 9.44 -7.12 -4.18
C VAL A 57 10.52 -8.19 -4.05
N ILE A 58 10.85 -8.62 -2.83
CA ILE A 58 11.82 -9.69 -2.59
C ILE A 58 11.34 -11.01 -3.22
N LEU A 59 10.08 -11.40 -2.98
CA LEU A 59 9.50 -12.61 -3.55
C LEU A 59 9.48 -12.57 -5.08
N LYS A 60 9.08 -11.44 -5.66
CA LYS A 60 9.09 -11.26 -7.12
C LYS A 60 10.50 -11.45 -7.69
N ARG A 61 11.50 -10.80 -7.08
CA ARG A 61 12.91 -10.92 -7.50
C ARG A 61 13.45 -12.34 -7.31
N ALA A 62 13.07 -13.03 -6.24
CA ALA A 62 13.51 -14.40 -5.98
C ALA A 62 12.93 -15.38 -7.01
N VAL A 63 11.66 -15.22 -7.39
CA VAL A 63 11.04 -16.04 -8.44
C VAL A 63 11.71 -15.78 -9.79
N GLU A 64 11.94 -14.50 -10.14
CA GLU A 64 12.64 -14.11 -11.37
C GLU A 64 14.09 -14.59 -11.43
N ALA A 65 14.74 -14.87 -10.30
CA ALA A 65 16.11 -15.39 -10.27
C ALA A 65 16.19 -16.91 -10.44
N ILE A 66 15.10 -17.64 -10.15
CA ILE A 66 15.04 -19.11 -10.23
C ILE A 66 14.57 -19.58 -11.61
N VAL A 67 13.69 -18.82 -12.26
CA VAL A 67 13.14 -19.10 -13.59
C VAL A 67 14.02 -18.47 -14.66
#